data_AF-D5RMP2-F1
#
_entry.id   AF-D5RMP2-F1
#
_cell.length_a   1.000
_cell.length_b   1.000
_cell.length_c   1.000
_cell.angle_alpha   90.00
_cell.angle_beta   90.00
_cell.angle_gamma   90.00
#
_symmetry.space_group_name_H-M   'P 1'
#
loop_
_entity.id
_entity.type
_entity.pdbx_description
1 polymer ?
#
loop_
_entity_poly.entity_id
_entity_poly.type
_entity_poly.pdbx_seq_one_letter_code
_entity_poly.pdbx_strand_id
1 'polypeptide(L)'
;MTDAMKGEIDGFAYRFEPGGVAAPPLLLLHGTGGDENDLVPLGRELAPGRALLSPRGRVLEAGMPRFFRRLAEGVFDEADLTAQAAALAGFV
;
A
#
# COMPACT_ATOMS: atom_id res chain seq x y z
N MET A 1 19.16 -12.20 -5.71
CA MET A 1 17.69 -12.16 -5.81
C MET A 1 17.19 -11.88 -4.40
N THR A 2 16.86 -10.63 -4.09
CA THR A 2 16.29 -10.27 -2.79
C THR A 2 14.92 -10.94 -2.70
N ASP A 3 14.75 -11.82 -1.72
CA ASP A 3 13.50 -12.57 -1.57
C ASP A 3 12.42 -11.61 -1.06
N ALA A 4 11.37 -11.43 -1.86
CA ALA A 4 10.28 -10.52 -1.52
C ALA A 4 9.36 -11.20 -0.51
N MET A 5 9.14 -10.54 0.63
CA MET A 5 8.25 -11.06 1.66
C MET A 5 6.81 -10.62 1.36
N LYS A 6 5.88 -11.57 1.39
CA LYS A 6 4.45 -11.30 1.37
C LYS A 6 3.82 -11.76 2.69
N GLY A 7 2.84 -11.04 3.17
CA GLY A 7 2.15 -11.40 4.41
C GLY A 7 0.90 -10.56 4.62
N GLU A 8 0.30 -10.74 5.78
CA GLU A 8 -0.83 -9.94 6.26
C GLU A 8 -0.58 -9.53 7.71
N ILE A 9 -0.65 -8.23 7.99
CA ILE A 9 -0.50 -7.65 9.33
C ILE A 9 -1.55 -6.53 9.46
N ASP A 10 -2.26 -6.47 10.58
CA ASP A 10 -3.28 -5.45 10.88
C ASP A 10 -4.37 -5.28 9.81
N GLY A 11 -4.65 -6.37 9.08
CA GLY A 11 -5.61 -6.43 7.98
C GLY A 11 -5.09 -5.88 6.65
N PHE A 12 -3.80 -5.55 6.56
CA PHE A 12 -3.13 -5.21 5.31
C PHE A 12 -2.39 -6.42 4.77
N ALA A 13 -2.85 -6.97 3.64
CA ALA A 13 -1.98 -7.77 2.79
C ALA A 13 -0.85 -6.87 2.28
N TYR A 14 0.39 -7.33 2.32
CA TYR A 14 1.53 -6.50 1.93
C TYR A 14 2.59 -7.27 1.17
N ARG A 15 3.41 -6.51 0.46
CA ARG A 15 4.68 -6.94 -0.11
C ARG A 15 5.79 -6.05 0.41
N PHE A 16 6.84 -6.67 0.90
CA PHE A 16 8.07 -6.01 1.33
C PHE A 16 9.25 -6.52 0.53
N GLU A 17 10.04 -5.59 -0.02
CA GLU A 17 11.32 -5.91 -0.65
C GLU A 17 12.44 -5.23 0.13
N PRO A 18 13.38 -6.01 0.73
CA PRO A 18 14.49 -5.41 1.44
C PRO A 18 15.39 -4.62 0.47
N GLY A 19 15.82 -3.45 0.92
CA GLY A 19 16.76 -2.60 0.19
C GLY A 19 18.22 -3.02 0.43
N GLY A 20 19.10 -2.61 -0.47
CA GLY A 20 20.56 -2.75 -0.32
C GLY A 20 21.27 -1.47 0.11
N VAL A 21 20.56 -0.34 0.19
CA VAL A 21 21.13 0.96 0.58
C VAL A 21 20.52 1.44 1.90
N ALA A 22 21.33 2.12 2.72
CA ALA A 22 20.89 2.74 3.95
C ALA A 22 20.13 4.05 3.66
N ALA A 23 18.87 3.93 3.26
CA ALA A 23 17.94 5.03 3.03
C ALA A 23 16.52 4.63 3.48
N PRO A 24 15.63 5.60 3.77
CA PRO A 24 14.25 5.29 4.16
C PRO A 24 13.55 4.40 3.11
N PRO A 25 12.65 3.49 3.50
CA PRO A 25 11.86 2.72 2.55
C PRO A 25 10.96 3.64 1.70
N LEU A 26 10.52 3.16 0.54
CA LEU A 26 9.39 3.73 -0.18
C LEU A 26 8.10 3.01 0.23
N LEU A 27 7.09 3.79 0.62
CA LEU A 27 5.72 3.31 0.79
C LEU A 27 4.98 3.45 -0.54
N LEU A 28 4.44 2.35 -1.06
CA LEU A 28 3.78 2.28 -2.36
C LEU A 28 2.27 2.06 -2.15
N LEU A 29 1.43 3.00 -2.59
CA LEU A 29 -0.01 2.96 -2.39
C LEU A 29 -0.71 2.86 -3.75
N HIS A 30 -1.26 1.68 -4.05
CA HIS A 30 -1.92 1.40 -5.33
C HIS A 30 -3.18 2.26 -5.58
N GLY A 31 -3.60 2.33 -6.84
CA GLY A 31 -4.85 2.98 -7.24
C GLY A 31 -6.10 2.14 -6.94
N THR A 32 -7.28 2.66 -7.26
CA THR A 32 -8.54 1.89 -7.09
C THR A 32 -8.50 0.59 -7.89
N GLY A 33 -8.83 -0.54 -7.25
CA GLY A 33 -8.86 -1.85 -7.90
C GLY A 33 -7.50 -2.53 -8.06
N GLY A 34 -6.44 -1.86 -7.63
CA GLY A 34 -5.09 -2.40 -7.63
C GLY A 34 -4.77 -3.31 -6.45
N ASP A 35 -3.51 -3.72 -6.37
CA ASP A 35 -3.00 -4.52 -5.25
C ASP A 35 -1.55 -4.20 -4.84
N GLU A 36 -1.00 -4.96 -3.88
CA GLU A 36 0.32 -4.75 -3.31
C GLU A 36 1.50 -4.97 -4.29
N ASN A 37 1.25 -5.38 -5.53
CA ASN A 37 2.28 -5.64 -6.54
C ASN A 37 2.35 -4.55 -7.61
N ASP A 38 1.28 -3.80 -7.84
CA ASP A 38 1.13 -2.90 -9.01
C ASP A 38 2.26 -1.89 -9.15
N LEU A 39 2.64 -1.26 -8.04
CA LEU A 39 3.61 -0.17 -8.05
C LEU A 39 5.04 -0.63 -7.76
N VAL A 40 5.28 -1.92 -7.52
CA VAL A 40 6.62 -2.44 -7.24
C VAL A 40 7.60 -2.20 -8.40
N PRO A 41 7.23 -2.46 -9.68
CA PRO A 41 8.12 -2.13 -10.80
C PRO A 41 8.50 -0.65 -10.82
N LEU A 42 7.52 0.24 -10.63
CA LEU A 42 7.75 1.69 -10.58
C LEU A 42 8.64 2.10 -9.40
N GLY A 43 8.44 1.51 -8.21
CA GLY A 43 9.26 1.78 -7.04
C GLY A 43 10.74 1.41 -7.24
N ARG A 44 11.01 0.30 -7.94
CA ARG A 44 12.38 -0.12 -8.29
C ARG A 44 13.06 0.84 -9.26
N GLU A 45 12.30 1.40 -10.22
CA GLU A 45 12.81 2.38 -11.19
C GLU A 45 13.08 3.74 -10.55
N LEU A 46 12.15 4.25 -9.74
CA LEU A 46 12.25 5.57 -9.12
C LEU A 46 13.28 5.64 -7.98
N ALA A 47 13.50 4.53 -7.28
CA ALA A 47 14.40 4.48 -6.14
C ALA A 47 15.23 3.18 -6.12
N PRO A 48 16.18 3.02 -7.05
CA PRO A 48 16.98 1.80 -7.16
C PRO A 48 17.68 1.46 -5.84
N GLY A 49 17.51 0.22 -5.38
CA GLY A 49 18.16 -0.31 -4.18
C GLY A 49 17.53 0.11 -2.85
N ARG A 50 16.54 1.01 -2.81
CA ARG A 50 15.78 1.31 -1.59
C ARG A 50 14.84 0.17 -1.24
N ALA A 51 14.55 0.00 0.05
CA ALA A 51 13.54 -0.93 0.50
C ALA A 51 12.15 -0.47 0.03
N LEU A 52 11.28 -1.41 -0.33
CA LEU A 52 9.92 -1.14 -0.78
C LEU A 52 8.93 -1.78 0.18
N LEU A 53 7.94 -1.02 0.65
CA LEU A 53 6.79 -1.50 1.39
C LEU A 53 5.53 -1.14 0.62
N SER A 54 4.77 -2.14 0.23
CA SER A 54 3.57 -1.98 -0.60
C SER A 54 2.41 -2.69 0.10
N PRO A 55 1.53 -1.99 0.82
CA PRO A 55 0.31 -2.58 1.34
C PRO A 55 -0.83 -2.55 0.30
N ARG A 56 -1.74 -3.52 0.40
CA ARG A 56 -3.05 -3.52 -0.27
C ARG A 56 -4.07 -2.86 0.66
N GLY A 57 -4.81 -1.88 0.15
CA GLY A 57 -5.91 -1.27 0.86
C GLY A 57 -6.98 -2.29 1.24
N ARG A 58 -7.42 -2.26 2.50
CA ARG A 58 -8.32 -3.27 3.09
C ARG A 58 -9.81 -3.02 2.84
N VAL A 59 -10.17 -1.89 2.22
CA VAL A 59 -11.55 -1.56 1.86
C VAL A 59 -11.89 -2.17 0.50
N LEU A 60 -13.06 -2.78 0.38
CA LEU A 60 -13.57 -3.30 -0.89
C LEU A 60 -14.77 -2.46 -1.37
N GLU A 61 -14.71 -1.98 -2.60
CA GLU A 61 -15.82 -1.34 -3.31
C GLU A 61 -16.12 -2.15 -4.56
N ALA A 62 -17.27 -2.84 -4.59
CA ALA A 62 -17.62 -3.78 -5.66
C ALA A 62 -16.50 -4.82 -5.96
N GLY A 63 -15.80 -5.27 -4.92
CA GLY A 63 -14.68 -6.22 -5.02
C GLY A 63 -13.33 -5.61 -5.39
N MET A 64 -13.27 -4.30 -5.66
CA MET A 64 -12.02 -3.59 -5.94
C MET A 64 -11.37 -3.10 -4.64
N PRO A 65 -10.09 -3.43 -4.37
CA PRO A 65 -9.37 -2.90 -3.23
C PRO A 65 -9.20 -1.37 -3.29
N ARG A 66 -9.34 -0.73 -2.14
CA ARG A 66 -9.17 0.70 -1.90
C ARG A 66 -8.57 0.94 -0.52
N PHE A 67 -7.93 2.09 -0.34
CA PHE A 67 -7.46 2.52 0.97
C PHE A 67 -8.57 3.08 1.86
N PHE A 68 -9.62 3.64 1.26
CA PHE A 68 -10.77 4.21 1.99
C PHE A 68 -12.02 4.21 1.11
N ARG A 69 -13.17 4.31 1.77
CA ARG A 69 -14.51 4.38 1.17
C ARG A 69 -14.77 5.77 0.57
N ARG A 70 -15.63 5.79 -0.43
CA ARG A 70 -16.24 7.01 -0.97
C ARG A 70 -17.75 6.84 -0.99
N LEU A 71 -18.47 7.95 -0.90
CA LEU A 71 -19.93 7.97 -0.97
C LEU A 71 -20.42 8.04 -2.43
N ALA A 72 -19.63 8.70 -3.28
CA ALA A 72 -19.79 8.78 -4.72
C ALA A 72 -18.43 9.07 -5.38
N GLU A 73 -18.38 9.10 -6.71
CA GLU A 73 -17.18 9.54 -7.41
C GLU A 73 -16.80 10.98 -6.99
N GLY A 74 -15.55 11.18 -6.60
CA GLY A 74 -15.05 12.46 -6.09
C GLY A 74 -15.57 12.87 -4.70
N VAL A 75 -16.45 12.08 -4.06
CA VAL A 75 -17.02 12.38 -2.73
C VAL A 75 -16.55 11.34 -1.73
N PHE A 76 -15.57 11.70 -0.91
CA PHE A 76 -14.97 10.79 0.06
C PHE A 76 -15.84 10.62 1.30
N ASP A 77 -15.76 9.43 1.91
CA ASP A 77 -16.21 9.25 3.28
C ASP A 77 -15.07 9.70 4.21
N GLU A 78 -15.14 10.93 4.71
CA GLU A 78 -14.06 11.52 5.51
C GLU A 78 -13.81 10.80 6.84
N ALA A 79 -14.86 10.20 7.41
CA ALA A 79 -14.75 9.44 8.64
C ALA A 79 -13.97 8.14 8.39
N ASP A 80 -14.31 7.41 7.31
CA ASP A 80 -13.55 6.23 6.92
C ASP A 80 -12.13 6.62 6.49
N LEU A 81 -11.94 7.67 5.68
CA LEU A 81 -10.61 8.17 5.31
C LEU A 81 -9.71 8.39 6.54
N THR A 82 -10.22 9.07 7.57
CA THR A 82 -9.48 9.33 8.80
C THR A 82 -9.14 8.03 9.54
N ALA A 83 -10.10 7.11 9.66
CA ALA A 83 -9.90 5.84 10.33
C ALA A 83 -8.90 4.93 9.59
N GLN A 84 -8.96 4.89 8.26
CA GLN A 84 -8.06 4.10 7.43
C GLN A 84 -6.65 4.69 7.39
N ALA A 85 -6.52 6.02 7.36
CA ALA A 85 -5.23 6.68 7.46
C ALA A 85 -4.56 6.39 8.81
N ALA A 86 -5.30 6.44 9.92
CA ALA A 86 -4.80 6.07 11.25
C ALA A 86 -4.39 4.59 11.31
N ALA A 87 -5.17 3.68 10.72
CA ALA A 87 -4.83 2.27 10.66
C ALA A 87 -3.57 2.01 9.82
N LEU A 88 -3.43 2.65 8.66
CA LEU A 88 -2.23 2.56 7.83
C LEU A 88 -1.00 3.10 8.60
N ALA A 89 -1.15 4.19 9.34
CA ALA A 89 -0.08 4.74 10.17
C ALA A 89 0.32 3.81 11.34
N GLY A 90 -0.60 2.98 11.85
CA GLY A 90 -0.28 1.96 12.85
C GLY A 90 0.44 0.74 12.26
N PHE A 91 0.19 0.44 10.98
CA PHE A 91 0.83 -0.64 10.24
C PHE A 91 2.28 -0.32 9.83
N VAL A 92 2.58 0.93 9.48
CA VAL A 92 3.91 1.41 9.02
C VAL A 92 4.84 1.70 10.18
#